data_AF-A0A451CL72-F1
#
_entry.id   AF-A0A451CL72-F1
#
_cell.length_a   1.000
_cell.length_b   1.000
_cell.length_c   1.000
_cell.angle_alpha   90.00
_cell.angle_beta   90.00
_cell.angle_gamma   90.00
#
_symmetry.space_group_name_H-M   'P 1'
#
loop_
_entity.id
_entity.type
_entity.pdbx_description
1 polymer ?
#
loop_
_entity_poly.entity_id
_entity_poly.type
_entity_poly.pdbx_seq_one_letter_code
_entity_poly.pdbx_strand_id
1 'polypeptide(L)'
;MTDIFITKIQVRQARNIRDLTIPLSETERRHLIITGRNGSGKTSLLEELAKFLRKVEKSDYHVYPDSLNRLESIQNRLAMLEILPRTDKIGEQIAQSKANIEQSKNTLVKGFGGTEISFTKSPPEMGREAKAGRFLIAFYHAKRQTKLTVPSGIQKVPLKEKYSLNESVNSVFLQYLVNLKAECSFARDDGDDEAVRRIDDWFASFQNRLRLIFQAPGLALRFDRKNYNFDIIEEEGKAPFGFNTLADGYSAILGIVTDLLLRMEGHGGGVSIGAYDLAGVVLIDEIETHLHVDLQKKILPFLIDFFPRIQFIVTTHSPFVLSSVSNAVICDLEEGEVTEDLSAYSYDALVESYFEADKYSEVVKERLARYEALLAKDASSKEEAEELGRLQAYFSSTPKYLSRELALKLQQLELQGPPRHAENGGGG
;
A
#
# COMPACT_ATOMS: atom_id res chain seq x y z
N MET A 1 -18.77 -16.53 8.02
CA MET A 1 -17.74 -16.23 9.05
C MET A 1 -17.77 -14.74 9.31
N THR A 2 -17.70 -14.30 10.57
CA THR A 2 -17.61 -12.86 10.92
C THR A 2 -16.29 -12.31 10.37
N ASP A 3 -16.36 -11.19 9.65
CA ASP A 3 -15.18 -10.58 9.04
C ASP A 3 -14.26 -9.97 10.12
N ILE A 4 -12.95 -10.11 9.94
CA ILE A 4 -11.95 -9.73 10.93
C ILE A 4 -11.06 -8.64 10.34
N PHE A 5 -11.10 -7.45 10.93
CA PHE A 5 -10.30 -6.31 10.49
C PHE A 5 -10.08 -5.31 11.63
N ILE A 6 -9.15 -4.39 11.43
CA ILE A 6 -8.84 -3.27 12.31
C ILE A 6 -9.92 -2.20 12.18
N THR A 7 -10.44 -1.75 13.31
CA THR A 7 -11.51 -0.73 13.38
C THR A 7 -10.99 0.64 13.79
N LYS A 8 -9.86 0.68 14.52
CA LYS A 8 -9.24 1.91 15.02
C LYS A 8 -7.76 1.70 15.31
N ILE A 9 -6.95 2.73 15.07
CA ILE A 9 -5.55 2.79 15.48
C ILE A 9 -5.35 4.04 16.35
N GLN A 10 -4.87 3.86 17.57
CA GLN A 10 -4.41 4.95 18.43
C GLN A 10 -2.88 4.99 18.40
N VAL A 11 -2.30 6.04 17.84
CA VAL A 11 -0.86 6.27 17.82
C VAL A 11 -0.48 7.07 19.06
N ARG A 12 0.02 6.39 20.09
CA ARG A 12 0.53 7.07 21.28
C ARG A 12 1.85 7.77 20.98
N GLN A 13 2.75 7.08 20.29
CA GLN A 13 4.04 7.61 19.87
C GLN A 13 4.61 6.83 18.69
N ALA A 14 4.93 7.51 17.59
CA ALA A 14 5.67 6.93 16.48
C ALA A 14 6.62 7.99 15.89
N ARG A 15 7.90 7.93 16.27
CA ARG A 15 8.92 8.93 15.91
C ARG A 15 8.47 10.36 16.28
N ASN A 16 7.99 11.14 15.31
CA ASN A 16 7.53 12.52 15.48
C ASN A 16 6.02 12.63 15.77
N ILE A 17 5.27 11.54 15.59
CA ILE A 17 3.82 11.50 15.74
C ILE A 17 3.50 11.18 17.20
N ARG A 18 2.60 11.94 17.81
CA ARG A 18 2.14 11.74 19.18
C ARG A 18 0.64 11.97 19.26
N ASP A 19 -0.02 11.06 19.97
CA ASP A 19 -1.44 11.12 20.28
C ASP A 19 -2.37 11.36 19.08
N LEU A 20 -2.12 10.63 17.99
CA LEU A 20 -2.94 10.66 16.78
C LEU A 20 -3.94 9.50 16.81
N THR A 21 -5.21 9.80 16.54
CA THR A 21 -6.27 8.80 16.42
C THR A 21 -6.63 8.62 14.96
N ILE A 22 -6.54 7.39 14.45
CA ILE A 22 -6.96 7.03 13.10
C ILE A 22 -8.21 6.15 13.22
N PRO A 23 -9.42 6.73 13.13
CA PRO A 23 -10.65 5.94 13.02
C PRO A 23 -10.69 5.26 11.65
N LEU A 24 -11.09 3.98 11.60
CA LEU A 24 -11.38 3.28 10.36
C LEU A 24 -12.90 3.07 10.24
N SER A 25 -13.41 1.89 10.57
CA SER A 25 -14.84 1.65 10.68
C SER A 25 -15.11 0.48 11.61
N GLU A 26 -16.21 0.54 12.36
CA GLU A 26 -16.64 -0.56 13.24
C GLU A 26 -17.51 -1.59 12.50
N THR A 27 -18.08 -1.22 11.35
CA THR A 27 -19.08 -2.02 10.63
C THR A 27 -18.57 -2.66 9.36
N GLU A 28 -17.59 -2.05 8.70
CA GLU A 28 -17.06 -2.51 7.41
C GLU A 28 -15.53 -2.39 7.33
N ARG A 29 -14.90 -3.26 6.55
CA ARG A 29 -13.45 -3.19 6.35
C ARG A 29 -13.12 -1.97 5.48
N ARG A 30 -12.43 -1.00 6.09
CA ARG A 30 -11.78 0.12 5.40
C ARG A 30 -10.28 -0.10 5.30
N HIS A 31 -9.68 0.22 4.16
CA HIS A 31 -8.21 0.25 4.02
C HIS A 31 -7.64 1.53 4.63
N LEU A 32 -6.32 1.58 4.85
CA LEU A 32 -5.64 2.77 5.35
C LEU A 32 -4.50 3.15 4.41
N ILE A 33 -4.49 4.40 3.95
CA ILE A 33 -3.39 4.98 3.19
C ILE A 33 -2.74 6.06 4.06
N ILE A 34 -1.45 5.91 4.33
CA ILE A 34 -0.67 6.84 5.14
C ILE A 34 0.23 7.65 4.20
N THR A 35 0.10 8.98 4.23
CA THR A 35 0.83 9.89 3.34
C THR A 35 1.55 11.01 4.10
N GLY A 36 2.22 11.89 3.35
CA GLY A 36 3.01 13.02 3.84
C GLY A 36 4.44 13.03 3.30
N ARG A 37 5.14 14.15 3.41
CA ARG A 37 6.51 14.35 2.90
C ARG A 37 7.57 13.36 3.42
N ASN A 38 8.72 13.35 2.75
CA ASN A 38 9.88 12.56 3.18
C ASN A 38 10.27 12.92 4.62
N GLY A 39 10.43 11.91 5.48
CA GLY A 39 10.75 12.12 6.88
C GLY A 39 9.55 12.39 7.81
N SER A 40 8.31 12.46 7.30
CA SER A 40 7.10 12.64 8.13
C SER A 40 6.86 11.52 9.15
N GLY A 41 7.47 10.34 8.93
CA GLY A 41 7.38 9.19 9.84
C GLY A 41 6.52 8.03 9.36
N LYS A 42 6.05 8.04 8.10
CA LYS A 42 5.28 6.94 7.46
C LYS A 42 5.82 5.54 7.75
N THR A 43 7.05 5.25 7.32
CA THR A 43 7.70 3.95 7.56
C THR A 43 7.78 3.63 9.05
N SER A 44 8.12 4.63 9.88
CA SER A 44 8.23 4.44 11.33
C SER A 44 6.88 4.11 11.97
N LEU A 45 5.78 4.75 11.55
CA LEU A 45 4.43 4.43 12.02
C LEU A 45 4.07 2.99 11.62
N LEU A 46 4.34 2.61 10.37
CA LEU A 46 4.04 1.28 9.88
C LEU A 46 4.90 0.19 10.57
N GLU A 47 6.13 0.50 10.96
CA GLU A 47 6.96 -0.34 11.83
C GLU A 47 6.40 -0.47 13.25
N GLU A 48 5.84 0.60 13.84
CA GLU A 48 5.16 0.51 15.15
C GLU A 48 3.91 -0.39 15.06
N LEU A 49 3.12 -0.27 14.00
CA LEU A 49 1.99 -1.17 13.74
C LEU A 49 2.46 -2.63 13.61
N ALA A 50 3.56 -2.86 12.89
CA ALA A 50 4.13 -4.20 12.73
C ALA A 50 4.55 -4.81 14.07
N LYS A 51 5.10 -4.03 15.02
CA LYS A 51 5.44 -4.52 16.37
C LYS A 51 4.20 -5.02 17.11
N PHE A 52 3.11 -4.28 17.04
CA PHE A 52 1.84 -4.67 17.64
C PHE A 52 1.30 -5.96 17.01
N LEU A 53 1.25 -6.01 15.67
CA LEU A 53 0.74 -7.17 14.93
C LEU A 53 1.58 -8.43 15.17
N ARG A 54 2.90 -8.33 15.35
CA ARG A 54 3.75 -9.46 15.76
C ARG A 54 3.35 -10.03 17.12
N LYS A 55 2.86 -9.19 18.04
CA LYS A 55 2.38 -9.67 19.35
C LYS A 55 1.03 -10.36 19.26
N VAL A 56 0.15 -9.87 18.38
CA VAL A 56 -1.12 -10.56 18.03
C VAL A 56 -0.82 -11.93 17.42
N GLU A 57 0.10 -11.99 16.45
CA GLU A 57 0.54 -13.23 15.79
C GLU A 57 1.06 -14.29 16.78
N LYS A 58 1.83 -13.87 17.79
CA LYS A 58 2.40 -14.75 18.83
C LYS A 58 1.41 -15.13 19.93
N SER A 59 0.18 -14.62 19.90
CA SER A 59 -0.82 -14.75 20.97
C SER A 59 -0.38 -14.14 22.31
N ASP A 60 0.65 -13.30 22.31
CA ASP A 60 1.15 -12.55 23.48
C ASP A 60 0.23 -11.36 23.84
N TYR A 61 -0.79 -11.11 23.04
CA TYR A 61 -1.66 -9.94 23.22
C TYR A 61 -2.32 -9.87 24.59
N HIS A 62 -2.67 -11.00 25.20
CA HIS A 62 -3.33 -11.01 26.51
C HIS A 62 -2.56 -10.21 27.60
N VAL A 63 -1.25 -10.05 27.46
CA VAL A 63 -0.40 -9.24 28.34
C VAL A 63 -0.63 -7.73 28.18
N TYR A 64 -1.18 -7.29 27.05
CA TYR A 64 -1.35 -5.88 26.72
C TYR A 64 -2.43 -5.18 27.56
N PRO A 65 -3.68 -5.69 27.67
CA PRO A 65 -4.67 -5.09 28.57
C PRO A 65 -4.19 -5.03 30.02
N ASP A 66 -3.52 -6.08 30.52
CA ASP A 66 -2.95 -6.10 31.87
C ASP A 66 -1.90 -5.01 32.07
N SER A 67 -1.06 -4.79 31.06
CA SER A 67 -0.03 -3.74 31.07
C SER A 67 -0.64 -2.34 31.03
N LEU A 68 -1.75 -2.15 30.30
CA LEU A 68 -2.50 -0.89 30.28
C LEU A 68 -3.21 -0.62 31.61
N ASN A 69 -3.91 -1.61 32.16
CA ASN A 69 -4.57 -1.51 33.47
C ASN A 69 -3.56 -1.16 34.58
N ARG A 70 -2.37 -1.76 34.52
CA ARG A 70 -1.27 -1.44 35.44
C ARG A 70 -0.80 0.00 35.27
N LEU A 71 -0.63 0.47 34.03
CA LEU A 71 -0.23 1.85 33.74
C LEU A 71 -1.26 2.85 34.28
N GLU A 72 -2.55 2.60 34.02
CA GLU A 72 -3.66 3.43 34.48
C GLU A 72 -3.72 3.48 36.01
N SER A 73 -3.55 2.34 36.68
CA SER A 73 -3.47 2.28 38.15
C SER A 73 -2.37 3.17 38.71
N ILE A 74 -1.18 3.19 38.09
CA ILE A 74 -0.06 4.04 38.51
C ILE A 74 -0.37 5.52 38.24
N GLN A 75 -1.02 5.84 37.11
CA GLN A 75 -1.46 7.20 36.77
C GLN A 75 -2.50 7.74 37.75
N ASN A 76 -3.51 6.93 38.09
CA ASN A 76 -4.52 7.29 39.09
C ASN A 76 -3.88 7.51 40.47
N ARG A 77 -2.90 6.69 40.86
CA ARG A 77 -2.13 6.91 42.08
C ARG A 77 -1.33 8.22 42.04
N LEU A 78 -0.70 8.54 40.91
CA LEU A 78 0.02 9.80 40.73
C LEU A 78 -0.92 11.00 40.87
N ALA A 79 -2.09 10.97 40.23
CA ALA A 79 -3.10 12.03 40.32
C ALA A 79 -3.56 12.26 41.77
N MET A 80 -3.78 11.18 42.53
CA MET A 80 -4.09 11.25 43.97
C MET A 80 -2.95 11.82 44.82
N LEU A 81 -1.68 11.57 44.45
CA LEU A 81 -0.53 12.13 45.16
C LEU A 81 -0.33 13.62 44.87
N GLU A 82 -0.63 14.07 43.66
CA GLU A 82 -0.43 15.46 43.23
C GLU A 82 -1.41 16.45 43.90
N ILE A 83 -2.53 15.97 44.45
CA ILE A 83 -3.49 16.80 45.22
C ILE A 83 -3.15 16.91 46.72
N LEU A 84 -2.19 16.13 47.23
CA LEU A 84 -1.81 16.17 48.64
C LEU A 84 -0.80 17.30 48.93
N PRO A 85 -0.76 17.83 50.19
CA PRO A 85 0.24 18.82 50.59
C PRO A 85 1.67 18.32 50.33
N ARG A 86 2.51 19.12 49.68
CA ARG A 86 3.88 18.71 49.35
C ARG A 86 4.73 18.58 50.62
N THR A 87 5.10 17.34 50.92
CA THR A 87 6.13 16.96 51.89
C THR A 87 7.24 16.21 51.17
N ASP A 88 8.43 16.09 51.77
CA ASP A 88 9.56 15.36 51.17
C ASP A 88 9.16 13.94 50.76
N LYS A 89 8.43 13.23 51.64
CA LYS A 89 7.92 11.88 51.40
C LYS A 89 6.90 11.81 50.24
N ILE A 90 6.06 12.83 50.09
CA ILE A 90 5.10 12.90 48.95
C ILE A 90 5.86 13.24 47.67
N GLY A 91 6.86 14.12 47.73
CA GLY A 91 7.75 14.43 46.61
C GLY A 91 8.47 13.20 46.06
N GLU A 92 9.02 12.36 46.92
CA GLU A 92 9.63 11.08 46.54
C GLU A 92 8.63 10.12 45.89
N GLN A 93 7.42 9.98 46.45
CA GLN A 93 6.38 9.12 45.89
C GLN A 93 5.89 9.58 44.51
N ILE A 94 5.80 10.90 44.30
CA ILE A 94 5.48 11.49 42.99
C ILE A 94 6.60 11.16 42.00
N ALA A 95 7.86 11.39 42.36
CA ALA A 95 9.02 11.10 41.50
C ALA A 95 9.07 9.61 41.12
N GLN A 96 8.89 8.70 42.09
CA GLN A 96 8.85 7.27 41.83
C GLN A 96 7.67 6.87 40.93
N SER A 97 6.49 7.44 41.14
CA SER A 97 5.31 7.14 40.32
C SER A 97 5.52 7.62 38.87
N LYS A 98 6.14 8.79 38.67
CA LYS A 98 6.54 9.29 37.34
C LYS A 98 7.57 8.36 36.68
N ALA A 99 8.60 7.93 37.41
CA ALA A 99 9.59 6.98 36.91
C ALA A 99 8.95 5.63 36.51
N ASN A 100 8.03 5.11 37.33
CA ASN A 100 7.31 3.87 37.05
C ASN A 100 6.40 3.99 35.82
N ILE A 101 5.75 5.15 35.62
CA ILE A 101 4.94 5.44 34.43
C ILE A 101 5.84 5.41 33.19
N GLU A 102 6.96 6.12 33.20
CA GLU A 102 7.88 6.16 32.07
C GLU A 102 8.48 4.78 31.78
N GLN A 103 8.84 4.01 32.81
CA GLN A 103 9.31 2.64 32.63
C GLN A 103 8.22 1.72 32.03
N SER A 104 6.97 1.87 32.48
CA SER A 104 5.85 1.06 31.99
C SER A 104 5.50 1.41 30.54
N LYS A 105 5.46 2.72 30.20
CA LYS A 105 5.32 3.19 28.81
C LYS A 105 6.45 2.66 27.92
N ASN A 106 7.71 2.76 28.38
CA ASN A 106 8.86 2.25 27.61
C ASN A 106 8.79 0.74 27.39
N THR A 107 8.31 -0.03 28.37
CA THR A 107 8.11 -1.47 28.23
C THR A 107 7.02 -1.77 27.19
N LEU A 108 5.89 -1.04 27.23
CA LEU A 108 4.82 -1.15 26.25
C LEU A 108 5.31 -0.82 24.82
N VAL A 109 5.99 0.32 24.64
CA VAL A 109 6.54 0.73 23.34
C VAL A 109 7.56 -0.27 22.81
N LYS A 110 8.46 -0.78 23.66
CA LYS A 110 9.43 -1.81 23.26
C LYS A 110 8.76 -3.14 22.89
N GLY A 111 7.66 -3.50 23.56
CA GLY A 111 6.98 -4.78 23.38
C GLY A 111 5.96 -4.80 22.24
N PHE A 112 5.07 -3.82 22.22
CA PHE A 112 3.89 -3.74 21.35
C PHE A 112 3.96 -2.59 20.34
N GLY A 113 5.03 -1.80 20.37
CA GLY A 113 5.12 -0.56 19.61
C GLY A 113 4.35 0.58 20.28
N GLY A 114 4.51 1.78 19.74
CA GLY A 114 3.82 2.97 20.23
C GLY A 114 2.42 3.17 19.66
N THR A 115 1.82 2.12 19.11
CA THR A 115 0.45 2.09 18.58
C THR A 115 -0.41 1.11 19.37
N GLU A 116 -1.69 1.40 19.47
CA GLU A 116 -2.73 0.52 19.98
C GLU A 116 -3.76 0.27 18.87
N ILE A 117 -4.05 -0.99 18.58
CA ILE A 117 -4.90 -1.38 17.46
C ILE A 117 -6.13 -2.10 17.99
N SER A 118 -7.30 -1.63 17.60
CA SER A 118 -8.59 -2.25 17.87
C SER A 118 -9.04 -3.08 16.68
N PHE A 119 -9.66 -4.24 16.94
CA PHE A 119 -10.19 -5.14 15.92
C PHE A 119 -11.70 -5.34 16.13
N THR A 120 -12.39 -5.83 15.11
CA THR A 120 -13.81 -6.25 15.21
C THR A 120 -14.02 -7.39 16.20
N LYS A 121 -13.01 -8.26 16.36
CA LYS A 121 -13.00 -9.33 17.36
C LYS A 121 -12.18 -8.93 18.57
N SER A 122 -12.49 -9.57 19.70
CA SER A 122 -11.68 -9.38 20.90
C SER A 122 -10.23 -9.84 20.66
N PRO A 123 -9.24 -9.21 21.27
CA PRO A 123 -7.86 -9.59 21.00
C PRO A 123 -7.44 -11.03 21.37
N PRO A 124 -8.01 -11.68 22.41
CA PRO A 124 -7.80 -13.12 22.62
C PRO A 124 -8.34 -13.97 21.45
N GLU A 125 -9.45 -13.57 20.83
CA GLU A 125 -9.94 -14.20 19.61
C GLU A 125 -8.98 -13.96 18.45
N MET A 126 -8.49 -12.73 18.27
CA MET A 126 -7.47 -12.42 17.26
C MET A 126 -6.24 -13.32 17.39
N GLY A 127 -5.73 -13.48 18.62
CA GLY A 127 -4.61 -14.38 18.90
C GLY A 127 -4.91 -15.85 18.55
N ARG A 128 -6.15 -16.30 18.75
CA ARG A 128 -6.58 -17.67 18.36
C ARG A 128 -6.70 -17.84 16.86
N GLU A 129 -7.25 -16.87 16.14
CA GLU A 129 -7.38 -16.91 14.69
C GLU A 129 -6.02 -16.87 14.01
N ALA A 130 -5.12 -15.97 14.45
CA ALA A 130 -3.75 -15.89 13.95
C ALA A 130 -2.89 -17.10 14.33
N LYS A 131 -3.15 -17.75 15.47
CA LYS A 131 -2.48 -19.00 15.86
C LYS A 131 -2.95 -20.18 15.03
N ALA A 132 -4.24 -20.21 14.69
CA ALA A 132 -4.84 -21.24 13.86
C ALA A 132 -4.64 -21.02 12.35
N GLY A 133 -3.88 -19.98 11.94
CA GLY A 133 -3.64 -19.65 10.55
C GLY A 133 -4.81 -18.95 9.82
N ARG A 134 -5.98 -18.84 10.46
CA ARG A 134 -7.22 -18.27 9.87
C ARG A 134 -7.21 -16.74 9.75
N PHE A 135 -6.10 -16.11 10.12
CA PHE A 135 -5.87 -14.67 9.98
C PHE A 135 -4.42 -14.42 9.53
N LEU A 136 -4.25 -13.90 8.32
CA LEU A 136 -2.96 -13.63 7.71
C LEU A 136 -2.42 -12.27 8.17
N ILE A 137 -1.13 -12.23 8.50
CA ILE A 137 -0.42 -10.98 8.78
C ILE A 137 0.88 -10.97 7.96
N ALA A 138 1.11 -9.92 7.19
CA ALA A 138 2.33 -9.76 6.41
C ALA A 138 2.78 -8.29 6.40
N PHE A 139 4.09 -8.07 6.25
CA PHE A 139 4.68 -6.76 6.06
C PHE A 139 5.72 -6.78 4.94
N TYR A 140 5.48 -5.94 3.93
CA TYR A 140 6.38 -5.69 2.82
C TYR A 140 7.05 -4.33 3.00
N HIS A 141 8.38 -4.32 3.12
CA HIS A 141 9.18 -3.09 3.19
C HIS A 141 9.32 -2.44 1.79
N ALA A 142 9.68 -1.16 1.75
CA ALA A 142 9.93 -0.41 0.52
C ALA A 142 10.99 -1.07 -0.37
N LYS A 143 12.12 -1.46 0.22
CA LYS A 143 13.17 -2.24 -0.45
C LYS A 143 12.78 -3.72 -0.46
N ARG A 144 12.13 -4.14 -1.54
CA ARG A 144 11.75 -5.53 -1.80
C ARG A 144 12.49 -6.03 -3.04
N GLN A 145 13.09 -7.22 -2.93
CA GLN A 145 13.67 -7.93 -4.07
C GLN A 145 12.85 -9.18 -4.32
N THR A 146 12.32 -9.32 -5.54
CA THR A 146 11.67 -10.55 -5.98
C THR A 146 12.73 -11.42 -6.62
N LYS A 147 13.07 -12.54 -5.98
CA LYS A 147 13.98 -13.52 -6.52
C LYS A 147 13.29 -14.87 -6.55
N LEU A 148 12.86 -15.29 -7.74
CA LEU A 148 12.24 -16.60 -7.93
C LEU A 148 13.31 -17.61 -8.30
N THR A 149 13.33 -18.75 -7.61
CA THR A 149 14.30 -19.80 -7.91
C THR A 149 13.74 -20.67 -9.03
N VAL A 150 14.49 -20.79 -10.14
CA VAL A 150 14.12 -21.70 -11.22
C VAL A 150 14.33 -23.14 -10.72
N PRO A 151 13.30 -24.00 -10.74
CA PRO A 151 13.41 -25.40 -10.35
C PRO A 151 14.37 -26.20 -11.21
N SER A 152 14.98 -27.24 -10.63
CA SER A 152 15.70 -28.28 -11.38
C SER A 152 14.84 -29.51 -11.68
N GLY A 153 13.60 -29.54 -11.20
CA GLY A 153 12.65 -30.64 -11.40
C GLY A 153 11.40 -30.50 -10.51
N ILE A 154 10.59 -31.55 -10.47
CA ILE A 154 9.40 -31.64 -9.60
C ILE A 154 9.86 -31.95 -8.17
N GLN A 155 9.55 -31.07 -7.22
CA GLN A 155 9.92 -31.21 -5.81
C GLN A 155 8.80 -30.70 -4.91
N LYS A 156 8.54 -31.37 -3.79
CA LYS A 156 7.51 -30.92 -2.83
C LYS A 156 7.85 -29.52 -2.32
N VAL A 157 6.90 -28.60 -2.42
CA VAL A 157 7.03 -27.26 -1.81
C VAL A 157 6.60 -27.37 -0.34
N PRO A 158 7.49 -27.09 0.64
CA PRO A 158 7.15 -27.14 2.05
C PRO A 158 6.40 -25.87 2.46
N LEU A 159 5.15 -25.72 1.99
CA LEU A 159 4.30 -24.64 2.45
C LEU A 159 3.93 -24.83 3.92
N LYS A 160 3.96 -23.75 4.70
CA LYS A 160 3.59 -23.74 6.11
C LYS A 160 2.14 -23.31 6.24
N GLU A 161 1.45 -23.87 7.23
CA GLU A 161 0.12 -23.38 7.63
C GLU A 161 0.16 -21.93 8.16
N LYS A 162 1.34 -21.49 8.60
CA LYS A 162 1.58 -20.15 9.13
C LYS A 162 2.99 -19.66 8.77
N TYR A 163 3.04 -18.41 8.34
CA TYR A 163 4.26 -17.66 8.09
C TYR A 163 4.37 -16.51 9.08
N SER A 164 5.59 -16.15 9.46
CA SER A 164 5.80 -14.97 10.31
C SER A 164 5.58 -13.68 9.51
N LEU A 165 5.25 -12.59 10.20
CA LEU A 165 4.97 -11.27 9.61
C LEU A 165 6.00 -10.80 8.54
N ASN A 166 7.30 -11.02 8.76
CA ASN A 166 8.38 -10.63 7.82
C ASN A 166 8.91 -11.79 6.94
N GLU A 167 8.38 -13.00 7.07
CA GLU A 167 8.92 -14.19 6.39
C GLU A 167 8.43 -14.25 4.93
N SER A 168 9.33 -14.29 3.94
CA SER A 168 8.97 -14.38 2.51
C SER A 168 9.04 -15.83 2.00
N VAL A 169 8.05 -16.24 1.21
CA VAL A 169 7.93 -17.56 0.55
C VAL A 169 7.93 -17.47 -0.97
N ASN A 170 7.91 -16.27 -1.56
CA ASN A 170 7.88 -16.08 -3.02
C ASN A 170 8.98 -16.84 -3.80
N SER A 171 10.15 -17.12 -3.21
CA SER A 171 11.27 -17.77 -3.89
C SER A 171 10.96 -19.17 -4.45
N VAL A 172 9.97 -19.87 -3.88
CA VAL A 172 9.51 -21.19 -4.32
C VAL A 172 8.28 -21.14 -5.24
N PHE A 173 7.86 -19.95 -5.68
CA PHE A 173 6.67 -19.80 -6.52
C PHE A 173 6.77 -20.53 -7.86
N LEU A 174 7.92 -20.47 -8.54
CA LEU A 174 8.09 -21.24 -9.79
C LEU A 174 8.01 -22.75 -9.55
N GLN A 175 8.56 -23.24 -8.43
CA GLN A 175 8.41 -24.66 -8.04
C GLN A 175 6.95 -25.03 -7.84
N TYR A 176 6.16 -24.16 -7.20
CA TYR A 176 4.71 -24.36 -7.03
C TYR A 176 3.99 -24.45 -8.39
N LEU A 177 4.25 -23.53 -9.32
CA LEU A 177 3.66 -23.58 -10.67
C LEU A 177 4.03 -24.85 -11.44
N VAL A 178 5.30 -25.25 -11.38
CA VAL A 178 5.80 -26.49 -12.01
C VAL A 178 5.06 -27.70 -11.46
N ASN A 179 4.91 -27.76 -10.14
CA ASN A 179 4.20 -28.85 -9.49
C ASN A 179 2.73 -28.91 -9.90
N LEU A 180 2.03 -27.76 -10.02
CA LEU A 180 0.65 -27.74 -10.50
C LEU A 180 0.53 -28.28 -11.93
N LYS A 181 1.47 -27.94 -12.83
CA LYS A 181 1.47 -28.51 -14.20
C LYS A 181 1.77 -30.01 -14.21
N ALA A 182 2.63 -30.48 -13.30
CA ALA A 182 2.88 -31.91 -13.13
C ALA A 182 1.63 -32.63 -12.58
N GLU A 183 1.01 -32.12 -11.52
CA GLU A 183 -0.22 -32.64 -10.92
C GLU A 183 -1.36 -32.71 -11.94
N CYS A 184 -1.53 -31.66 -12.74
CA CYS A 184 -2.51 -31.65 -13.84
C CYS A 184 -2.23 -32.75 -14.89
N SER A 185 -0.96 -33.08 -15.14
CA SER A 185 -0.61 -34.17 -16.06
C SER A 185 -0.93 -35.54 -15.45
N PHE A 186 -0.56 -35.76 -14.18
CA PHE A 186 -0.88 -37.00 -13.47
C PHE A 186 -2.39 -37.21 -13.32
N ALA A 187 -3.14 -36.15 -12.98
CA ALA A 187 -4.59 -36.21 -12.88
C ALA A 187 -5.26 -36.60 -14.21
N ARG A 188 -4.74 -36.14 -15.36
CA ARG A 188 -5.22 -36.58 -16.68
C ARG A 188 -4.97 -38.08 -16.92
N ASP A 189 -3.80 -38.58 -16.52
CA ASP A 189 -3.43 -39.99 -16.66
C ASP A 189 -4.28 -40.88 -15.73
N ASP A 190 -4.60 -40.39 -14.53
CA ASP A 190 -5.44 -41.07 -13.53
C ASP A 190 -6.95 -40.96 -13.81
N GLY A 191 -7.37 -40.13 -14.78
CA GLY A 191 -8.78 -39.87 -15.10
C GLY A 191 -9.50 -38.99 -14.07
N ASP A 192 -8.77 -38.21 -13.28
CA ASP A 192 -9.31 -37.25 -12.31
C ASP A 192 -9.64 -35.90 -13.00
N ASP A 193 -10.77 -35.88 -13.72
CA ASP A 193 -11.25 -34.69 -14.43
C ASP A 193 -11.52 -33.49 -13.50
N GLU A 194 -11.83 -33.73 -12.22
CA GLU A 194 -12.09 -32.67 -11.25
C GLU A 194 -10.79 -31.93 -10.89
N ALA A 195 -9.73 -32.67 -10.59
CA ALA A 195 -8.42 -32.07 -10.32
C ALA A 195 -7.87 -31.32 -11.54
N VAL A 196 -8.06 -31.86 -12.75
CA VAL A 196 -7.65 -31.20 -14.01
C VAL A 196 -8.38 -29.86 -14.17
N ARG A 197 -9.71 -29.85 -14.07
CA ARG A 197 -10.51 -28.61 -14.20
C ARG A 197 -10.11 -27.57 -13.16
N ARG A 198 -9.99 -27.99 -11.89
CA ARG A 198 -9.57 -27.11 -10.79
C ARG A 198 -8.23 -26.42 -11.07
N ILE A 199 -7.23 -27.17 -11.56
CA ILE A 199 -5.91 -26.62 -11.85
C ILE A 199 -5.95 -25.72 -13.11
N ASP A 200 -6.68 -26.11 -14.15
CA ASP A 200 -6.83 -25.31 -15.37
C ASP A 200 -7.56 -23.98 -15.07
N ASP A 201 -8.63 -24.00 -14.27
CA ASP A 201 -9.36 -22.81 -13.81
C ASP A 201 -8.48 -21.89 -12.97
N TRP A 202 -7.61 -22.45 -12.14
CA TRP A 202 -6.62 -21.70 -11.39
C TRP A 202 -5.63 -20.96 -12.31
N PHE A 203 -5.06 -21.66 -13.29
CA PHE A 203 -4.15 -21.05 -14.26
C PHE A 203 -4.85 -19.98 -15.09
N ALA A 204 -6.09 -20.21 -15.51
CA ALA A 204 -6.89 -19.22 -16.23
C ALA A 204 -7.13 -17.97 -15.39
N SER A 205 -7.49 -18.15 -14.11
CA SER A 205 -7.68 -17.04 -13.15
C SER A 205 -6.39 -16.27 -12.93
N PHE A 206 -5.28 -16.95 -12.67
CA PHE A 206 -3.98 -16.30 -12.48
C PHE A 206 -3.53 -15.55 -13.74
N GLN A 207 -3.67 -16.15 -14.92
CA GLN A 207 -3.35 -15.49 -16.20
C GLN A 207 -4.22 -14.24 -16.43
N ASN A 208 -5.52 -14.30 -16.12
CA ASN A 208 -6.40 -13.13 -16.23
C ASN A 208 -5.95 -11.99 -15.31
N ARG A 209 -5.48 -12.31 -14.11
CA ARG A 209 -4.94 -11.30 -13.19
C ARG A 209 -3.59 -10.74 -13.67
N LEU A 210 -2.74 -11.55 -14.30
CA LEU A 210 -1.53 -11.07 -14.98
C LEU A 210 -1.88 -10.12 -16.14
N ARG A 211 -2.91 -10.42 -16.95
CA ARG A 211 -3.37 -9.51 -18.03
C ARG A 211 -3.71 -8.12 -17.50
N LEU A 212 -4.33 -8.05 -16.31
CA LEU A 212 -4.66 -6.77 -15.65
C LEU A 212 -3.41 -6.02 -15.20
N ILE A 213 -2.47 -6.69 -14.51
CA ILE A 213 -1.22 -6.08 -14.06
C ILE A 213 -0.42 -5.55 -15.25
N PHE A 214 -0.17 -6.40 -16.25
CA PHE A 214 0.66 -6.09 -17.41
C PHE A 214 -0.06 -5.20 -18.44
N GLN A 215 -1.36 -4.94 -18.25
CA GLN A 215 -2.19 -4.18 -19.18
C GLN A 215 -2.14 -4.77 -20.60
N ALA A 216 -1.99 -6.08 -20.69
CA ALA A 216 -1.81 -6.83 -21.92
C ALA A 216 -2.93 -7.89 -22.03
N PRO A 217 -4.07 -7.58 -22.68
CA PRO A 217 -5.20 -8.50 -22.79
C PRO A 217 -4.84 -9.82 -23.49
N GLY A 218 -3.86 -9.77 -24.41
CA GLY A 218 -3.33 -10.94 -25.11
C GLY A 218 -2.40 -11.83 -24.28
N LEU A 219 -2.05 -11.42 -23.05
CA LEU A 219 -1.03 -12.11 -22.27
C LEU A 219 -1.41 -13.58 -22.03
N ALA A 220 -0.46 -14.46 -22.34
CA ALA A 220 -0.55 -15.90 -22.15
C ALA A 220 0.65 -16.40 -21.34
N LEU A 221 0.39 -17.37 -20.45
CA LEU A 221 1.40 -18.05 -19.68
C LEU A 221 1.70 -19.42 -20.29
N ARG A 222 2.95 -19.64 -20.71
CA ARG A 222 3.39 -20.89 -21.35
C ARG A 222 4.36 -21.64 -20.44
N PHE A 223 4.08 -22.90 -20.19
CA PHE A 223 4.98 -23.78 -19.43
C PHE A 223 6.12 -24.29 -20.33
N ASP A 224 7.37 -23.99 -19.95
CA ASP A 224 8.56 -24.59 -20.54
C ASP A 224 8.96 -25.84 -19.75
N ARG A 225 8.51 -26.99 -20.27
CA ARG A 225 8.79 -28.30 -19.67
C ARG A 225 10.28 -28.63 -19.61
N LYS A 226 11.10 -28.15 -20.55
CA LYS A 226 12.53 -28.51 -20.64
C LYS A 226 13.34 -27.86 -19.53
N ASN A 227 13.00 -26.61 -19.20
CA ASN A 227 13.70 -25.81 -18.22
C ASN A 227 12.96 -25.70 -16.88
N TYR A 228 11.82 -26.40 -16.72
CA TYR A 228 10.93 -26.29 -15.55
C TYR A 228 10.61 -24.84 -15.20
N ASN A 229 10.29 -24.04 -16.21
CA ASN A 229 10.08 -22.61 -16.06
C ASN A 229 8.81 -22.16 -16.80
N PHE A 230 8.47 -20.88 -16.69
CA PHE A 230 7.32 -20.29 -17.35
C PHE A 230 7.70 -19.04 -18.13
N ASP A 231 7.20 -18.99 -19.36
CA ASP A 231 7.29 -17.82 -20.22
C ASP A 231 5.98 -17.03 -20.17
N ILE A 232 6.11 -15.72 -20.10
CA ILE A 232 5.04 -14.76 -20.27
C ILE A 232 5.13 -14.26 -21.72
N ILE A 233 4.02 -14.37 -22.45
CA ILE A 233 3.89 -13.97 -23.84
C ILE A 233 2.84 -12.86 -23.88
N GLU A 234 3.23 -11.61 -24.07
CA GLU A 234 2.28 -10.48 -24.10
C GLU A 234 1.44 -10.45 -25.38
N GLU A 235 2.10 -10.53 -26.54
CA GLU A 235 1.50 -10.34 -27.86
C GLU A 235 2.28 -11.17 -28.91
N GLU A 236 1.62 -11.53 -30.01
CA GLU A 236 2.28 -12.21 -31.13
C GLU A 236 3.39 -11.31 -31.72
N GLY A 237 4.61 -11.84 -31.80
CA GLY A 237 5.77 -11.15 -32.35
C GLY A 237 6.71 -10.49 -31.33
N LYS A 238 6.30 -10.36 -30.05
CA LYS A 238 7.23 -9.99 -28.97
C LYS A 238 7.98 -11.22 -28.45
N ALA A 239 9.23 -11.03 -28.05
CA ALA A 239 10.02 -12.09 -27.44
C ALA A 239 9.38 -12.51 -26.08
N PRO A 240 9.18 -13.81 -25.84
CA PRO A 240 8.75 -14.29 -24.53
C PRO A 240 9.79 -13.95 -23.46
N PHE A 241 9.32 -13.70 -22.25
CA PHE A 241 10.19 -13.41 -21.11
C PHE A 241 9.74 -14.17 -19.86
N GLY A 242 10.67 -14.38 -18.91
CA GLY A 242 10.38 -15.08 -17.67
C GLY A 242 10.03 -14.13 -16.52
N PHE A 243 9.58 -14.70 -15.41
CA PHE A 243 9.31 -13.92 -14.19
C PHE A 243 10.56 -13.25 -13.60
N ASN A 244 11.76 -13.81 -13.81
CA ASN A 244 13.02 -13.23 -13.32
C ASN A 244 13.60 -12.14 -14.25
N THR A 245 12.98 -11.89 -15.40
CA THR A 245 13.40 -10.86 -16.38
C THR A 245 12.44 -9.68 -16.43
N LEU A 246 11.55 -9.58 -15.45
CA LEU A 246 10.58 -8.49 -15.36
C LEU A 246 11.24 -7.17 -15.00
N ALA A 247 10.69 -6.08 -15.52
CA ALA A 247 11.03 -4.74 -15.04
C ALA A 247 10.71 -4.59 -13.54
N ASP A 248 11.48 -3.75 -12.84
CA ASP A 248 11.44 -3.61 -11.39
C ASP A 248 10.03 -3.36 -10.84
N GLY A 249 9.22 -2.54 -11.54
CA GLY A 249 7.85 -2.28 -11.12
C GLY A 249 6.96 -3.52 -11.11
N TYR A 250 6.99 -4.33 -12.18
CA TYR A 250 6.23 -5.59 -12.24
C TYR A 250 6.77 -6.62 -11.25
N SER A 251 8.09 -6.68 -11.10
CA SER A 251 8.77 -7.55 -10.17
C SER A 251 8.34 -7.28 -8.73
N ALA A 252 8.24 -6.02 -8.32
CA ALA A 252 7.80 -5.60 -6.99
C ALA A 252 6.35 -6.03 -6.69
N ILE A 253 5.44 -5.84 -7.66
CA ILE A 253 4.02 -6.24 -7.54
C ILE A 253 3.91 -7.75 -7.41
N LEU A 254 4.56 -8.49 -8.32
CA LEU A 254 4.53 -9.95 -8.28
C LEU A 254 5.18 -10.50 -7.01
N GLY A 255 6.17 -9.83 -6.45
CA GLY A 255 6.74 -10.20 -5.16
C GLY A 255 5.68 -10.29 -4.07
N ILE A 256 4.81 -9.28 -3.96
CA ILE A 256 3.70 -9.24 -2.99
C ILE A 256 2.64 -10.29 -3.33
N VAL A 257 2.21 -10.34 -4.59
CA VAL A 257 1.14 -11.24 -5.04
C VAL A 257 1.52 -12.70 -4.86
N THR A 258 2.70 -13.10 -5.32
CA THR A 258 3.17 -14.50 -5.24
C THR A 258 3.43 -14.92 -3.80
N ASP A 259 3.92 -14.01 -2.95
CA ASP A 259 4.09 -14.28 -1.53
C ASP A 259 2.75 -14.50 -0.82
N LEU A 260 1.80 -13.58 -0.96
CA LEU A 260 0.46 -13.72 -0.36
C LEU A 260 -0.26 -14.96 -0.87
N LEU A 261 -0.18 -15.23 -2.18
CA LEU A 261 -0.75 -16.42 -2.81
C LEU A 261 -0.24 -17.68 -2.11
N LEU A 262 1.09 -17.86 -2.02
CA LEU A 262 1.67 -19.05 -1.40
C LEU A 262 1.38 -19.16 0.10
N ARG A 263 1.30 -18.04 0.82
CA ARG A 263 0.88 -18.04 2.24
C ARG A 263 -0.55 -18.56 2.40
N MET A 264 -1.45 -18.18 1.49
CA MET A 264 -2.84 -18.64 1.50
C MET A 264 -2.96 -20.11 1.07
N GLU A 265 -2.18 -20.56 0.09
CA GLU A 265 -2.14 -21.98 -0.32
C GLU A 265 -1.58 -22.89 0.77
N GLY A 266 -0.64 -22.40 1.59
CA GLY A 266 -0.09 -23.14 2.73
C GLY A 266 -1.08 -23.36 3.87
N HIS A 267 -2.14 -22.55 3.94
CA HIS A 267 -3.18 -22.67 4.97
C HIS A 267 -4.10 -23.85 4.66
N GLY A 268 -3.80 -24.99 5.30
CA GLY A 268 -4.44 -26.28 5.06
C GLY A 268 -5.93 -26.35 5.45
N GLY A 269 -6.72 -26.99 4.57
CA GLY A 269 -8.08 -27.40 4.87
C GLY A 269 -8.95 -27.78 3.67
N GLY A 270 -8.38 -28.02 2.49
CA GLY A 270 -9.21 -28.26 1.29
C GLY A 270 -9.97 -27.01 0.86
N VAL A 271 -9.53 -25.81 1.27
CA VAL A 271 -9.95 -24.57 0.62
C VAL A 271 -9.51 -24.72 -0.82
N SER A 272 -10.50 -24.77 -1.71
CA SER A 272 -10.33 -24.87 -3.14
C SER A 272 -9.25 -23.90 -3.61
N ILE A 273 -8.24 -24.45 -4.29
CA ILE A 273 -7.21 -23.70 -5.01
C ILE A 273 -7.85 -22.45 -5.63
N GLY A 274 -7.32 -21.26 -5.32
CA GLY A 274 -7.79 -20.01 -5.91
C GLY A 274 -8.93 -19.26 -5.20
N ALA A 275 -9.44 -19.73 -4.05
CA ALA A 275 -10.48 -18.99 -3.32
C ALA A 275 -9.98 -17.69 -2.66
N TYR A 276 -8.68 -17.60 -2.31
CA TYR A 276 -7.99 -16.44 -1.71
C TYR A 276 -8.79 -15.63 -0.67
N ASP A 277 -9.67 -16.32 0.08
CA ASP A 277 -10.67 -15.74 0.98
C ASP A 277 -10.20 -15.69 2.44
N LEU A 278 -8.89 -15.65 2.66
CA LEU A 278 -8.32 -15.61 4.00
C LEU A 278 -8.36 -14.18 4.54
N ALA A 279 -8.99 -13.98 5.68
CA ALA A 279 -8.97 -12.68 6.37
C ALA A 279 -7.55 -12.34 6.83
N GLY A 280 -7.19 -11.05 6.86
CA GLY A 280 -5.86 -10.66 7.28
C GLY A 280 -5.58 -9.17 7.19
N VAL A 281 -4.42 -8.77 7.70
CA VAL A 281 -3.88 -7.41 7.61
C VAL A 281 -2.52 -7.45 6.93
N VAL A 282 -2.37 -6.68 5.86
CA VAL A 282 -1.12 -6.58 5.11
C VAL A 282 -0.62 -5.15 5.17
N LEU A 283 0.59 -4.99 5.69
CA LEU A 283 1.31 -3.72 5.72
C LEU A 283 2.22 -3.62 4.49
N ILE A 284 2.16 -2.51 3.76
CA ILE A 284 3.03 -2.26 2.59
C ILE A 284 3.65 -0.89 2.73
N ASP A 285 4.97 -0.84 2.89
CA ASP A 285 5.71 0.41 2.87
C ASP A 285 6.06 0.78 1.42
N GLU A 286 5.80 2.03 1.07
CA GLU A 286 5.94 2.61 -0.28
C GLU A 286 5.38 1.66 -1.36
N ILE A 287 4.05 1.56 -1.42
CA ILE A 287 3.38 0.65 -2.35
C ILE A 287 3.73 0.96 -3.82
N GLU A 288 4.08 2.21 -4.11
CA GLU A 288 4.44 2.73 -5.44
C GLU A 288 5.92 2.59 -5.82
N THR A 289 6.81 2.13 -4.94
CA THR A 289 8.26 2.13 -5.25
C THR A 289 8.53 1.40 -6.57
N HIS A 290 9.27 2.06 -7.48
CA HIS A 290 9.61 1.58 -8.82
C HIS A 290 8.43 1.40 -9.79
N LEU A 291 7.20 1.79 -9.42
CA LEU A 291 6.04 1.72 -10.31
C LEU A 291 5.93 2.96 -11.19
N HIS A 292 5.61 2.75 -12.47
CA HIS A 292 5.16 3.85 -13.34
C HIS A 292 3.75 4.31 -12.96
N VAL A 293 3.41 5.57 -13.27
CA VAL A 293 2.14 6.23 -12.90
C VAL A 293 0.89 5.36 -13.15
N ASP A 294 0.80 4.69 -14.30
CA ASP A 294 -0.38 3.87 -14.61
C ASP A 294 -0.54 2.68 -13.65
N LEU A 295 0.56 2.09 -13.20
CA LEU A 295 0.54 1.03 -12.20
C LEU A 295 0.25 1.58 -10.80
N GLN A 296 0.71 2.79 -10.47
CA GLN A 296 0.40 3.45 -9.20
C GLN A 296 -1.11 3.68 -9.03
N LYS A 297 -1.81 4.07 -10.10
CA LYS A 297 -3.28 4.22 -10.11
C LYS A 297 -4.03 2.89 -9.90
N LYS A 298 -3.39 1.76 -10.18
CA LYS A 298 -4.03 0.43 -10.26
C LYS A 298 -3.62 -0.54 -9.16
N ILE A 299 -2.46 -0.35 -8.53
CA ILE A 299 -1.86 -1.35 -7.65
C ILE A 299 -2.71 -1.66 -6.42
N LEU A 300 -3.17 -0.65 -5.69
CA LEU A 300 -4.00 -0.86 -4.51
C LEU A 300 -5.38 -1.46 -4.87
N PRO A 301 -6.14 -0.92 -5.85
CA PRO A 301 -7.36 -1.56 -6.34
C PRO A 301 -7.16 -3.01 -6.75
N PHE A 302 -6.07 -3.29 -7.46
CA PHE A 302 -5.73 -4.64 -7.91
C PHE A 302 -5.50 -5.60 -6.74
N LEU A 303 -4.74 -5.18 -5.71
CA LEU A 303 -4.51 -6.02 -4.53
C LEU A 303 -5.79 -6.27 -3.74
N ILE A 304 -6.68 -5.27 -3.63
CA ILE A 304 -7.98 -5.40 -2.97
C ILE A 304 -8.90 -6.37 -3.72
N ASP A 305 -8.95 -6.30 -5.04
CA ASP A 305 -9.70 -7.25 -5.87
C ASP A 305 -9.13 -8.67 -5.80
N PHE A 306 -7.80 -8.80 -5.77
CA PHE A 306 -7.14 -10.11 -5.69
C PHE A 306 -7.40 -10.77 -4.33
N PHE A 307 -7.28 -10.01 -3.25
CA PHE A 307 -7.35 -10.50 -1.88
C PHE A 307 -8.50 -9.81 -1.13
N PRO A 308 -9.76 -10.15 -1.45
CA PRO A 308 -10.92 -9.38 -1.05
C PRO A 308 -11.08 -9.29 0.47
N ARG A 309 -10.60 -10.27 1.25
CA ARG A 309 -10.69 -10.29 2.71
C ARG A 309 -9.47 -9.74 3.46
N ILE A 310 -8.49 -9.24 2.73
CA ILE A 310 -7.31 -8.59 3.32
C ILE A 310 -7.57 -7.10 3.52
N GLN A 311 -7.23 -6.60 4.70
CA GLN A 311 -7.15 -5.17 4.98
C GLN A 311 -5.72 -4.68 4.72
N PHE A 312 -5.55 -3.90 3.65
CA PHE A 312 -4.31 -3.22 3.35
C PHE A 312 -4.13 -1.94 4.18
N ILE A 313 -2.94 -1.80 4.78
CA ILE A 313 -2.43 -0.56 5.36
C ILE A 313 -1.16 -0.22 4.61
N VAL A 314 -1.18 0.87 3.85
CA VAL A 314 -0.11 1.20 2.90
C VAL A 314 0.45 2.58 3.18
N THR A 315 1.73 2.79 2.95
CA THR A 315 2.32 4.13 2.88
C THR A 315 2.55 4.52 1.43
N THR A 316 2.37 5.80 1.12
CA THR A 316 2.62 6.32 -0.22
C THR A 316 2.94 7.80 -0.22
N HIS A 317 3.79 8.20 -1.15
CA HIS A 317 4.02 9.58 -1.58
C HIS A 317 3.25 9.91 -2.87
N SER A 318 2.65 8.91 -3.51
CA SER A 318 2.00 9.07 -4.79
C SER A 318 0.54 9.49 -4.62
N PRO A 319 0.13 10.66 -5.14
CA PRO A 319 -1.28 11.04 -5.14
C PRO A 319 -2.12 10.15 -6.06
N PHE A 320 -1.50 9.45 -7.01
CA PHE A 320 -2.18 8.44 -7.82
C PHE A 320 -2.65 7.24 -6.99
N VAL A 321 -1.90 6.88 -5.95
CA VAL A 321 -2.32 5.84 -5.00
C VAL A 321 -3.41 6.39 -4.09
N LEU A 322 -3.25 7.63 -3.58
CA LEU A 322 -4.25 8.26 -2.71
C LEU A 322 -5.64 8.27 -3.34
N SER A 323 -5.73 8.66 -4.61
CA SER A 323 -7.00 8.75 -5.36
C SER A 323 -7.45 7.43 -6.01
N SER A 324 -6.76 6.31 -5.78
CA SER A 324 -7.02 5.05 -6.49
C SER A 324 -8.26 4.29 -6.00
N VAL A 325 -8.67 4.49 -4.74
CA VAL A 325 -9.74 3.70 -4.10
C VAL A 325 -10.65 4.58 -3.25
N SER A 326 -11.95 4.32 -3.30
CA SER A 326 -12.94 5.01 -2.45
C SER A 326 -13.12 4.37 -1.07
N ASN A 327 -12.71 3.10 -0.91
CA ASN A 327 -12.88 2.34 0.32
C ASN A 327 -11.66 2.41 1.26
N ALA A 328 -11.09 3.61 1.43
CA ALA A 328 -9.90 3.82 2.25
C ALA A 328 -10.01 5.10 3.09
N VAL A 329 -9.43 5.06 4.29
CA VAL A 329 -9.15 6.23 5.11
C VAL A 329 -7.75 6.72 4.76
N ILE A 330 -7.60 8.03 4.60
CA ILE A 330 -6.30 8.67 4.39
C ILE A 330 -5.84 9.30 5.70
N CYS A 331 -4.62 8.98 6.10
CA CYS A 331 -3.94 9.63 7.21
C CYS A 331 -2.76 10.43 6.66
N ASP A 332 -2.88 11.75 6.70
CA ASP A 332 -1.81 12.65 6.31
C ASP A 332 -0.99 13.04 7.54
N LEU A 333 0.24 12.54 7.57
CA LEU A 333 1.15 12.78 8.68
C LEU A 333 1.80 14.16 8.64
N GLU A 334 1.66 14.90 7.54
CA GLU A 334 2.17 16.26 7.44
C GLU A 334 1.25 17.26 8.15
N GLU A 335 -0.03 17.23 7.81
CA GLU A 335 -1.05 18.10 8.42
C GLU A 335 -1.62 17.50 9.72
N GLY A 336 -1.37 16.21 9.97
CA GLY A 336 -1.92 15.49 11.12
C GLY A 336 -3.42 15.20 10.98
N GLU A 337 -3.92 15.21 9.75
CA GLU A 337 -5.33 15.02 9.43
C GLU A 337 -5.64 13.58 9.06
N VAL A 338 -6.86 13.16 9.41
CA VAL A 338 -7.41 11.86 9.00
C VAL A 338 -8.74 12.13 8.32
N THR A 339 -8.86 11.71 7.06
CA THR A 339 -10.04 12.00 6.24
C THR A 339 -10.42 10.80 5.39
N GLU A 340 -11.72 10.69 5.10
CA GLU A 340 -12.27 9.80 4.07
C GLU A 340 -12.50 10.55 2.75
N ASP A 341 -12.45 11.89 2.80
CA ASP A 341 -12.72 12.74 1.65
C ASP A 341 -11.47 12.86 0.77
N LEU A 342 -11.48 12.05 -0.28
CA LEU A 342 -10.46 12.02 -1.32
C LEU A 342 -10.42 13.30 -2.15
N SER A 343 -11.47 14.12 -2.11
CA SER A 343 -11.61 15.31 -2.97
C SER A 343 -10.53 16.36 -2.70
N ALA A 344 -10.07 16.48 -1.44
CA ALA A 344 -9.00 17.39 -1.05
C ALA A 344 -7.64 17.07 -1.70
N TYR A 345 -7.39 15.79 -2.00
CA TYR A 345 -6.17 15.33 -2.70
C TYR A 345 -6.39 15.12 -4.21
N SER A 346 -7.60 15.38 -4.71
CA SER A 346 -8.11 14.84 -5.98
C SER A 346 -7.73 15.58 -7.26
N TYR A 347 -6.96 16.68 -7.20
CA TYR A 347 -6.58 17.35 -8.45
C TYR A 347 -5.25 18.11 -8.38
N ASP A 348 -5.09 19.08 -7.48
CA ASP A 348 -3.88 19.92 -7.46
C ASP A 348 -2.63 19.11 -7.07
N ALA A 349 -2.75 18.22 -6.06
CA ALA A 349 -1.67 17.29 -5.70
C ALA A 349 -1.34 16.30 -6.83
N LEU A 350 -2.35 15.83 -7.59
CA LEU A 350 -2.14 14.97 -8.75
C LEU A 350 -1.39 15.69 -9.87
N VAL A 351 -1.76 16.95 -10.12
CA VAL A 351 -1.11 17.80 -11.10
C VAL A 351 0.33 18.07 -10.68
N GLU A 352 0.56 18.61 -9.48
CA GLU A 352 1.90 18.89 -8.95
C GLU A 352 2.81 17.66 -8.97
N SER A 353 2.35 16.51 -8.44
CA SER A 353 3.13 15.27 -8.47
C SER A 353 3.39 14.74 -9.88
N TYR A 354 2.45 14.89 -10.81
CA TYR A 354 2.67 14.51 -12.21
C TYR A 354 3.76 15.38 -12.87
N PHE A 355 3.85 16.66 -12.49
CA PHE A 355 4.90 17.58 -12.94
C PHE A 355 6.25 17.30 -12.27
N GLU A 356 6.26 16.94 -11.00
CA GLU A 356 7.48 16.63 -10.23
C GLU A 356 8.07 15.25 -10.56
N ALA A 357 7.27 14.30 -11.09
CA ALA A 357 7.71 12.93 -11.42
C ALA A 357 8.66 12.79 -12.62
N ASP A 358 9.46 13.82 -12.94
CA ASP A 358 10.51 13.86 -13.97
C ASP A 358 10.11 13.45 -15.39
N LYS A 359 8.81 13.48 -15.70
CA LYS A 359 8.30 13.18 -17.05
C LYS A 359 8.51 14.31 -18.06
N TYR A 360 8.80 15.52 -17.57
CA TYR A 360 9.08 16.70 -18.39
C TYR A 360 10.52 17.15 -18.17
N SER A 361 11.19 17.57 -19.25
CA SER A 361 12.53 18.15 -19.11
C SER A 361 12.47 19.41 -18.27
N GLU A 362 13.56 19.71 -17.55
CA GLU A 362 13.69 20.96 -16.79
C GLU A 362 13.35 22.19 -17.64
N VAL A 363 13.67 22.16 -18.93
CA VAL A 363 13.30 23.21 -19.90
C VAL A 363 11.78 23.40 -20.02
N VAL A 364 10.99 22.32 -20.00
CA VAL A 364 9.53 22.40 -20.05
C VAL A 364 8.96 22.89 -18.72
N LYS A 365 9.52 22.43 -17.60
CA LYS A 365 9.14 22.89 -16.25
C LYS A 365 9.40 24.39 -16.08
N GLU A 366 10.59 24.87 -16.48
CA GLU A 366 10.97 26.30 -16.46
C GLU A 366 10.04 27.15 -17.33
N ARG A 367 9.74 26.69 -18.55
CA ARG A 367 8.82 27.40 -19.47
C ARG A 367 7.41 27.50 -18.89
N LEU A 368 6.93 26.46 -18.22
CA LEU A 368 5.60 26.46 -17.61
C LEU A 368 5.56 27.38 -16.37
N ALA A 369 6.57 27.32 -15.50
CA ALA A 369 6.67 28.22 -14.36
C ALA A 369 6.76 29.70 -14.80
N ARG A 370 7.49 29.97 -15.89
CA ARG A 370 7.54 31.30 -16.51
C ARG A 370 6.19 31.72 -17.08
N TYR A 371 5.47 30.81 -17.73
CA TYR A 371 4.12 31.04 -18.25
C TYR A 371 3.12 31.38 -17.13
N GLU A 372 3.13 30.61 -16.04
CA GLU A 372 2.32 30.86 -14.84
C GLU A 372 2.62 32.23 -14.21
N ALA A 373 3.91 32.57 -14.05
CA ALA A 373 4.33 33.84 -13.48
C ALA A 373 3.88 35.05 -14.32
N LEU A 374 3.88 34.92 -15.66
CA LEU A 374 3.43 35.96 -16.59
C LEU A 374 1.90 36.12 -16.59
N LEU A 375 1.15 35.04 -16.40
CA LEU A 375 -0.31 35.08 -16.25
C LEU A 375 -0.73 35.69 -14.90
N ALA A 376 -0.03 35.35 -13.81
CA ALA A 376 -0.35 35.85 -12.47
C ALA A 376 -0.03 37.34 -12.25
N LYS A 377 0.89 37.91 -13.04
CA LYS A 377 1.32 39.32 -12.92
C LYS A 377 0.61 40.29 -13.86
N ASP A 378 -0.33 39.84 -14.69
CA ASP A 378 -0.88 40.63 -15.82
C ASP A 378 0.27 41.28 -16.62
N ALA A 379 0.93 40.48 -17.47
CA ALA A 379 2.08 40.86 -18.32
C ALA A 379 2.07 42.35 -18.68
N SER A 380 2.84 43.14 -17.92
CA SER A 380 2.64 44.60 -17.84
C SER A 380 3.51 45.33 -18.85
N SER A 381 4.51 44.64 -19.41
CA SER A 381 5.41 45.15 -20.44
C SER A 381 5.16 44.50 -21.80
N LYS A 382 5.48 45.24 -22.87
CA LYS A 382 5.36 44.75 -24.25
C LYS A 382 6.22 43.49 -24.51
N GLU A 383 7.37 43.40 -23.85
CA GLU A 383 8.27 42.24 -23.95
C GLU A 383 7.68 41.00 -23.26
N GLU A 384 7.04 41.18 -22.11
CA GLU A 384 6.34 40.10 -21.37
C GLU A 384 5.12 39.58 -22.14
N ALA A 385 4.38 40.45 -22.83
CA ALA A 385 3.26 40.06 -23.67
C ALA A 385 3.70 39.24 -24.90
N GLU A 386 4.82 39.62 -25.53
CA GLU A 386 5.41 38.84 -26.64
C GLU A 386 5.95 37.48 -26.15
N GLU A 387 6.58 37.44 -24.98
CA GLU A 387 7.06 36.20 -24.35
C GLU A 387 5.89 35.25 -24.03
N LEU A 388 4.81 35.78 -23.45
CA LEU A 388 3.58 35.05 -23.16
C LEU A 388 2.99 34.43 -24.44
N GLY A 389 2.91 35.20 -25.52
CA GLY A 389 2.42 34.72 -26.82
C GLY A 389 3.28 33.59 -27.41
N ARG A 390 4.61 33.67 -27.26
CA ARG A 390 5.52 32.59 -27.70
C ARG A 390 5.35 31.31 -26.88
N LEU A 391 5.20 31.44 -25.56
CA LEU A 391 4.95 30.31 -24.67
C LEU A 391 3.60 29.65 -24.95
N GLN A 392 2.55 30.46 -25.18
CA GLN A 392 1.23 29.96 -25.54
C GLN A 392 1.25 29.21 -26.89
N ALA A 393 1.94 29.75 -27.90
CA ALA A 393 2.13 29.08 -29.17
C ALA A 393 2.93 27.78 -29.03
N TYR A 394 3.96 27.75 -28.17
CA TYR A 394 4.73 26.55 -27.86
C TYR A 394 3.84 25.45 -27.26
N PHE A 395 3.05 25.76 -26.23
CA PHE A 395 2.15 24.77 -25.61
C PHE A 395 1.00 24.35 -26.53
N SER A 396 0.51 25.24 -27.41
CA SER A 396 -0.55 24.95 -28.38
C SER A 396 -0.09 24.12 -29.58
N SER A 397 1.18 24.26 -29.98
CA SER A 397 1.77 23.58 -31.15
C SER A 397 2.49 22.28 -30.80
N THR A 398 2.75 22.01 -29.53
CA THR A 398 3.41 20.78 -29.09
C THR A 398 2.44 19.58 -29.22
N PRO A 399 2.79 18.52 -29.96
CA PRO A 399 1.89 17.39 -30.24
C PRO A 399 1.37 16.64 -29.00
N LYS A 400 0.29 15.86 -29.24
CA LYS A 400 -0.55 15.00 -28.39
C LYS A 400 0.12 14.07 -27.33
N TYR A 401 1.42 14.20 -27.08
CA TYR A 401 2.15 13.54 -25.99
C TYR A 401 2.20 14.38 -24.70
N LEU A 402 1.73 15.64 -24.73
CA LEU A 402 1.33 16.33 -23.51
C LEU A 402 0.23 15.49 -22.86
N SER A 403 0.45 15.04 -21.62
CA SER A 403 -0.50 14.20 -20.92
C SER A 403 -1.83 14.94 -20.77
N ARG A 404 -2.93 14.18 -20.61
CA ARG A 404 -4.25 14.75 -20.36
C ARG A 404 -4.21 15.73 -19.19
N GLU A 405 -3.37 15.48 -18.21
CA GLU A 405 -3.14 16.28 -17.02
C GLU A 405 -2.45 17.64 -17.31
N LEU A 406 -1.40 17.70 -18.15
CA LEU A 406 -0.78 18.97 -18.56
C LEU A 406 -1.71 19.80 -19.46
N ALA A 407 -2.47 19.14 -20.34
CA ALA A 407 -3.48 19.84 -21.14
C ALA A 407 -4.56 20.49 -20.27
N LEU A 408 -5.01 19.81 -19.22
CA LEU A 408 -5.98 20.35 -18.26
C LEU A 408 -5.40 21.48 -17.41
N LYS A 409 -4.14 21.38 -16.96
CA LYS A 409 -3.47 22.47 -16.23
C LYS A 409 -3.35 23.74 -17.10
N LEU A 410 -2.95 23.58 -18.36
CA LEU A 410 -2.92 24.70 -19.31
C LEU A 410 -4.30 25.32 -19.51
N GLN A 411 -5.35 24.50 -19.63
CA GLN A 411 -6.73 24.98 -19.77
C GLN A 411 -7.21 25.77 -18.54
N GLN A 412 -6.84 25.35 -17.32
CA GLN A 412 -7.16 26.10 -16.10
C GLN A 412 -6.43 27.44 -16.02
N LEU A 413 -5.15 27.47 -16.37
CA LEU A 413 -4.38 28.71 -16.41
C LEU A 413 -4.98 29.71 -17.42
N GLU A 414 -5.49 29.21 -18.56
CA GLU A 414 -6.22 30.02 -19.53
C GLU A 414 -7.58 30.51 -19.00
N LEU A 415 -8.24 29.76 -18.12
CA LEU A 415 -9.51 30.15 -17.48
C LEU A 415 -9.32 31.12 -16.31
N GLN A 416 -8.16 31.12 -15.65
CA GLN A 416 -7.80 32.02 -14.55
C GLN A 416 -7.15 33.33 -15.03
N GLY A 417 -6.66 33.38 -16.26
CA GLY A 417 -6.16 34.60 -16.89
C GLY A 417 -7.27 35.64 -17.15
N PRO A 418 -6.93 36.93 -17.32
CA PRO A 418 -7.91 37.99 -17.53
C PRO A 418 -8.81 37.70 -18.74
N PRO A 419 -10.11 38.09 -18.70
CA PRO A 419 -11.03 37.83 -19.78
C PRO A 419 -10.51 38.47 -21.07
N ARG A 420 -10.38 37.66 -22.13
CA ARG A 420 -10.00 38.14 -23.46
C ARG A 420 -10.85 39.35 -23.81
N HIS A 421 -10.22 40.50 -24.04
CA HIS A 421 -10.91 41.64 -24.62
C HIS A 421 -11.55 41.17 -25.93
N ALA A 422 -12.88 41.09 -25.92
CA ALA A 422 -13.66 40.99 -27.13
C ALA A 422 -13.28 42.19 -27.98
N GLU A 423 -12.68 41.93 -29.15
CA GLU A 423 -12.57 42.94 -30.20
C GLU A 423 -13.99 43.39 -30.55
N ASN A 424 -14.38 44.54 -29.98
CA ASN A 424 -15.53 45.29 -30.44
C ASN A 424 -15.24 45.77 -31.85
N GLY A 425 -16.14 45.44 -32.77
CA GLY A 425 -16.19 46.03 -34.09
C GLY A 425 -16.39 47.56 -34.03
N GLY A 426 -15.87 48.23 -35.06
CA GLY A 426 -16.09 49.64 -35.33
C GLY A 426 -15.51 49.96 -36.71
N GLY A 427 -16.38 50.33 -37.64
CA GLY A 427 -16.10 50.36 -39.07
C GLY A 427 -15.30 51.56 -39.57
N GLY A 428 -14.96 51.44 -40.85
CA GLY A 428 -14.32 52.44 -41.72
C GLY A 428 -14.24 51.88 -43.12
#